data_AF-A0A369J9X5-F1
#
_entry.id   AF-A0A369J9X5-F1
#
_cell.length_a   1.000
_cell.length_b   1.000
_cell.length_c   1.000
_cell.angle_alpha   90.00
_cell.angle_beta   90.00
_cell.angle_gamma   90.00
#
_symmetry.space_group_name_H-M   'P 1'
#
loop_
_entity.id
_entity.type
_entity.pdbx_description
1 polymer ?
#
loop_
_entity_poly.entity_id
_entity_poly.type
_entity_poly.pdbx_seq_one_letter_code
_entity_poly.pdbx_strand_id
1 'polypeptide(L)' 'MDPAESLQLLSHFAAVRYTNLAFLILLIYDHALTLDLEVSRIWTLPWRLPKFLFLINRYLIPPMLFFDGLTPTMRLEKPT' A
#
# COMPACT_ATOMS: atom_id res chain seq x y z
N MET A 1 13.92 12.83 -27.68
CA MET A 1 13.96 12.95 -26.21
C MET A 1 15.16 13.80 -25.86
N ASP A 2 14.96 14.98 -25.29
CA ASP A 2 16.07 15.79 -24.79
C ASP A 2 16.74 15.04 -23.62
N PRO A 3 18.08 14.90 -23.56
CA PRO A 3 18.75 14.31 -22.40
C PRO A 3 18.29 14.91 -21.06
N ALA A 4 17.99 16.21 -21.00
CA ALA A 4 17.50 16.86 -19.78
C ALA A 4 16.12 16.34 -19.34
N GLU A 5 15.22 16.12 -20.30
CA GLU A 5 13.87 15.58 -20.06
C GLU A 5 13.95 14.14 -19.51
N SER A 6 14.83 13.31 -20.07
CA SER A 6 15.01 11.93 -19.61
C SER A 6 15.49 11.84 -18.15
N LEU A 7 16.35 12.77 -17.72
CA LEU A 7 16.85 12.82 -16.35
C LEU A 7 15.76 13.22 -15.34
N GLN A 8 14.90 14.18 -15.72
CA GLN A 8 13.77 14.60 -14.89
C GLN A 8 12.74 13.48 -14.71
N LEU A 9 12.50 12.67 -15.75
CA LEU A 9 11.62 11.50 -15.63
C LEU A 9 12.19 10.46 -14.68
N LEU A 10 13.49 10.15 -14.78
CA LEU A 10 14.14 9.19 -13.89
C LEU A 10 14.10 9.64 -12.43
N SER A 11 14.32 10.93 -12.15
CA SER A 11 14.25 11.47 -10.79
C SER A 11 12.82 11.42 -10.23
N HIS A 12 11.82 11.71 -11.06
CA HIS A 12 10.41 11.60 -10.67
C HIS A 12 10.03 10.16 -10.32
N PHE A 13 10.39 9.18 -11.15
CA PHE A 13 10.12 7.77 -10.86
C PHE A 13 10.82 7.28 -9.59
N ALA A 14 12.06 7.70 -9.36
CA ALA A 14 12.78 7.39 -8.13
C ALA A 14 12.05 7.98 -6.91
N ALA A 15 11.65 9.25 -6.97
CA ALA A 15 10.94 9.91 -5.87
C ALA A 15 9.62 9.21 -5.53
N VAL A 16 8.82 8.83 -6.53
CA VAL A 16 7.57 8.08 -6.34
C VAL A 16 7.84 6.73 -5.67
N ARG A 17 8.85 5.98 -6.13
CA ARG A 17 9.20 4.68 -5.56
C ARG A 17 9.63 4.78 -4.09
N TYR A 18 10.52 5.72 -3.76
CA TYR A 18 10.98 5.91 -2.39
C TYR A 18 9.84 6.40 -1.48
N THR A 19 8.96 7.26 -1.98
CA THR A 19 7.79 7.72 -1.24
C THR A 19 6.83 6.57 -0.93
N ASN A 20 6.53 5.71 -1.91
CA ASN A 20 5.69 4.53 -1.70
C ASN A 20 6.30 3.56 -0.68
N LEU A 21 7.63 3.34 -0.74
CA LEU A 21 8.33 2.53 0.24
C LEU A 21 8.29 3.13 1.64
N ALA A 22 8.45 4.45 1.77
CA ALA A 22 8.35 5.14 3.06
C ALA A 22 6.95 4.98 3.68
N PHE A 23 5.90 5.15 2.87
CA PHE A 23 4.52 4.91 3.33
C PHE A 23 4.27 3.46 3.71
N LEU A 24 4.82 2.49 2.98
CA LEU A 24 4.72 1.08 3.34
C LEU A 24 5.36 0.80 4.71
N ILE A 25 6.57 1.32 4.94
CA ILE A 25 7.27 1.15 6.22
C ILE A 25 6.45 1.77 7.35
N LEU A 26 5.93 2.98 7.15
CA LEU A 26 5.11 3.67 8.15
C LEU A 26 3.84 2.86 8.47
N LEU A 27 3.18 2.33 7.45
CA LEU A 27 2.01 1.49 7.61
C LEU A 27 2.33 0.21 8.39
N ILE A 28 3.40 -0.52 8.04
CA ILE A 28 3.82 -1.72 8.76
C ILE A 28 4.16 -1.38 10.22
N TYR A 29 4.81 -0.23 10.45
CA TYR A 29 5.15 0.24 11.78
C TYR A 29 3.90 0.51 12.63
N ASP A 30 2.88 1.16 12.06
CA ASP A 30 1.59 1.38 12.72
C ASP A 30 0.88 0.05 13.08
N HIS A 31 0.96 -0.95 12.20
CA HIS A 31 0.44 -2.29 12.49
C HIS A 31 1.17 -2.93 13.66
N ALA A 32 2.50 -2.91 13.64
CA ALA A 32 3.31 -3.50 14.71
C ALA A 32 3.03 -2.85 16.07
N LEU A 33 2.83 -1.53 16.10
CA LEU A 33 2.60 -0.78 17.33
C LEU A 33 1.22 -1.06 17.96
N THR A 34 0.24 -1.45 17.14
CA THR A 34 -1.16 -1.63 17.59
C THR A 34 -1.57 -3.10 17.65
N LEU A 35 -0.71 -4.01 17.20
CA LEU A 35 -0.99 -5.44 17.11
C LEU A 35 -1.31 -6.06 18.48
N ASP A 36 -0.63 -5.63 19.55
CA ASP A 36 -0.89 -6.09 20.92
C ASP A 36 -2.33 -5.77 21.36
N LEU A 37 -2.79 -4.56 21.04
CA LEU A 37 -4.14 -4.10 21.33
C LEU A 37 -5.18 -4.85 20.48
N GLU A 38 -4.88 -5.10 19.21
CA GLU A 38 -5.74 -5.88 18.32
C GLU A 38 -5.91 -7.32 18.79
N VAL A 39 -4.80 -7.98 19.13
CA VAL A 39 -4.83 -9.38 19.57
C VAL A 39 -5.62 -9.51 20.87
N SER A 40 -5.44 -8.58 21.81
CA SER A 40 -6.19 -8.61 23.07
C SER A 40 -7.68 -8.27 22.91
N ARG A 41 -8.04 -7.32 22.04
CA ARG A 41 -9.42 -6.80 21.93
C ARG A 41 -10.21 -7.31 20.74
N ILE A 42 -9.61 -7.35 19.56
CA ILE A 42 -10.29 -7.71 18.31
C ILE A 42 -10.30 -9.23 18.13
N TRP A 43 -9.20 -9.92 18.42
CA TRP A 43 -9.08 -11.33 18.10
C TRP A 43 -9.88 -12.22 19.06
N THR A 44 -10.10 -11.75 20.28
CA THR A 44 -10.94 -12.39 21.31
C THR A 44 -12.44 -12.20 21.05
N LEU A 45 -12.85 -11.24 20.22
CA LEU A 45 -14.26 -11.02 19.88
C LEU A 45 -14.82 -12.19 19.05
N PRO A 46 -16.10 -12.54 19.25
CA PRO A 46 -16.78 -13.51 18.39
C PRO A 46 -16.78 -13.01 16.94
N TRP A 47 -16.73 -13.95 16.00
CA TRP A 47 -16.77 -13.66 14.56
C TRP A 47 -18.11 -13.03 14.17
N ARG A 48 -18.14 -11.70 14.19
CA ARG A 48 -19.26 -10.85 13.78
C ARG A 48 -18.79 -9.88 12.70
N LEU A 49 -19.75 -9.26 12.03
CA LEU A 49 -19.51 -8.29 10.96
C LEU A 49 -18.44 -7.22 11.31
N PRO A 50 -18.41 -6.64 12.53
CA PRO A 50 -17.38 -5.64 12.86
C PRO A 50 -15.94 -6.20 12.83
N LYS A 51 -15.74 -7.44 13.32
CA LYS A 51 -14.42 -8.09 13.29
C LYS A 51 -13.97 -8.37 11.87
N PHE A 52 -14.89 -8.83 11.02
CA PHE A 52 -14.62 -9.11 9.61
C PHE A 52 -14.26 -7.84 8.83
N LEU A 53 -15.08 -6.79 8.96
CA LEU A 53 -14.82 -5.49 8.32
C LEU A 53 -13.50 -4.88 8.79
N PHE A 54 -13.18 -4.99 10.08
CA PHE A 54 -11.92 -4.54 10.63
C PHE A 54 -10.73 -5.29 10.01
N LEU A 55 -10.77 -6.62 9.98
CA LEU A 55 -9.69 -7.42 9.41
C LEU A 55 -9.49 -7.19 7.91
N ILE A 56 -10.56 -6.99 7.13
CA ILE A 56 -10.46 -6.65 5.71
C ILE A 56 -9.79 -5.29 5.52
N ASN A 57 -10.27 -4.26 6.22
CA ASN A 57 -9.72 -2.92 6.08
C ASN A 57 -8.26 -2.85 6.52
N ARG A 58 -7.89 -3.61 7.56
CA ARG A 58 -6.54 -3.60 8.13
C ARG A 58 -5.56 -4.49 7.33
N TYR A 59 -5.95 -5.68 6.91
CA TYR A 59 -5.03 -6.68 6.35
C TYR A 59 -5.20 -6.92 4.84
N LEU A 60 -6.32 -6.52 4.22
CA LEU A 60 -6.59 -6.77 2.81
C LEU A 60 -6.31 -5.53 1.94
N ILE A 61 -6.83 -4.37 2.35
CA ILE A 61 -6.73 -3.13 1.57
C ILE A 61 -5.28 -2.62 1.46
N PRO A 62 -4.47 -2.56 2.53
CA PRO A 62 -3.15 -1.96 2.41
C PRO A 62 -2.17 -2.77 1.55
N PRO A 63 -2.13 -4.11 1.63
CA PRO A 63 -1.40 -4.92 0.66
C PRO A 63 -1.95 -4.77 -0.76
N MET A 64 -3.27 -4.68 -0.95
CA MET A 64 -3.87 -4.48 -2.28
C MET A 64 -3.42 -3.15 -2.91
N LEU A 65 -3.46 -2.04 -2.16
CA LEU A 65 -2.94 -0.75 -2.62
C LEU A 65 -1.43 -0.79 -2.89
N PHE A 66 -0.67 -1.54 -2.09
CA PHE A 66 0.75 -1.76 -2.36
C PHE A 66 0.96 -2.52 -3.66
N PHE A 67 0.20 -3.60 -3.91
CA PHE A 67 0.28 -4.35 -5.16
C PHE A 67 -0.14 -3.47 -6.34
N ASP A 68 -1.21 -2.68 -6.24
CA ASP A 68 -1.62 -1.77 -7.31
C ASP A 68 -0.58 -0.68 -7.60
N GLY A 69 0.08 -0.15 -6.57
CA GLY A 69 1.17 0.82 -6.71
C GLY A 69 2.50 0.22 -7.18
N LEU A 70 2.72 -1.08 -6.96
CA LEU A 70 3.87 -1.84 -7.45
C LEU A 70 3.64 -2.34 -8.88
N THR A 71 2.40 -2.65 -9.22
CA THR A 71 2.02 -3.08 -10.56
C THR A 71 2.27 -1.88 -11.45
N PRO A 72 3.23 -1.93 -12.39
CA PRO A 72 3.28 -0.92 -13.42
C PRO A 72 1.94 -1.04 -14.10
N THR A 73 1.08 -0.03 -13.94
CA THR A 73 -0.18 0.02 -14.68
C THR A 73 0.25 -0.02 -16.14
N MET A 74 0.22 -1.21 -16.72
CA MET A 74 0.17 -1.39 -18.15
C MET A 74 -1.19 -0.84 -18.51
N ARG A 75 -1.22 0.49 -18.60
CA ARG A 75 -2.23 1.24 -19.32
C ARG A 75 -2.12 0.65 -20.70
N LEU A 76 -2.95 -0.36 -20.93
CA LEU A 76 -3.30 -0.77 -22.26
C LEU A 76 -3.82 0.52 -22.89
N GLU A 77 -2.94 1.19 -23.63
CA GLU A 77 -3.34 1.76 -24.90
C GLU A 77 -4.22 0.68 -25.52
N LYS A 78 -5.52 0.91 -25.51
CA LYS A 78 -6.39 0.24 -26.45
C LYS A 78 -6.02 0.89 -27.78
N PRO A 79 -5.27 0.24 -28.68
CA PRO A 79 -5.18 0.77 -30.02
C PRO A 79 -6.57 0.63 -30.64
N THR A 80 -7.09 1.77 -31.11
CA THR A 80 -8.31 1.97 -31.91
C THR A 80 -9.67 1.75 -31.25
#